data_AF-A0A2K8Z3F7-F1
#
_entry.id   AF-A0A2K8Z3F7-F1
#
_cell.length_a   1.000
_cell.length_b   1.000
_cell.length_c   1.000
_cell.angle_alpha   90.00
_cell.angle_beta   90.00
_cell.angle_gamma   90.00
#
_symmetry.space_group_name_H-M   'P 1'
#
loop_
_entity.id
_entity.type
_entity.pdbx_description
1 polymer ?
#
loop_
_entity_poly.entity_id
_entity_poly.type
_entity_poly.pdbx_seq_one_letter_code
_entity_poly.pdbx_strand_id
1 'polypeptide(L)'
;MLTRLVCSPAPVRYRAFFNQLNGLCSACTTLDAKPLMHETIFQQLLLDMVDAERPVEFRRFQRLMFEAMVHFRHMKEGDLLNGFTQLQRLRTTFPPLSPTVRQLGEAMLTPMIAYYYFRIRDFATATYYNQYSVAISSELQATYPVLHLHQIQQQFNLSRIELAQHRYEEALSRLKELIDYLLTGRAPNLTGVWTSAMRAGLAQPIATNQLLDIINELVFHSLKSDELETMIPPVVLAESSLWTGRKKLRIPSPEAAIQTWWQAYQPESDEQQHLFLTGIITLIQQYPLEYDQLKLLLLGRLHHFTAHSEWVSSEHLLLIRRFVNTKLHLSDRLLRHIRTIRSQPTR
;
A
#
# COMPACT_ATOMS: atom_id res chain seq x y z
N MET A 1 -43.76 11.40 -8.90
CA MET A 1 -43.95 9.93 -8.99
C MET A 1 -42.57 9.30 -8.88
N LEU A 2 -42.25 8.85 -7.66
CA LEU A 2 -41.06 8.04 -7.35
C LEU A 2 -41.04 6.81 -8.28
N THR A 3 -39.89 6.49 -8.88
CA THR A 3 -39.21 5.20 -8.67
C THR A 3 -37.90 5.09 -9.44
N ARG A 4 -36.81 4.93 -8.68
CA ARG A 4 -35.67 4.03 -8.94
C ARG A 4 -34.81 4.29 -10.19
N LEU A 5 -33.95 5.30 -10.12
CA LEU A 5 -32.58 5.09 -10.64
C LEU A 5 -31.86 4.24 -9.60
N VAL A 6 -31.90 2.93 -9.86
CA VAL A 6 -31.11 1.93 -9.15
C VAL A 6 -29.67 2.42 -9.11
N CYS A 7 -29.16 2.71 -7.91
CA CYS A 7 -27.73 2.76 -7.65
C CYS A 7 -27.15 1.45 -8.13
N SER A 8 -26.66 1.43 -9.37
CA SER A 8 -25.95 0.28 -9.90
C SER A 8 -24.74 0.06 -9.00
N PRO A 9 -24.58 -1.13 -8.38
CA PRO A 9 -23.49 -1.38 -7.44
C PRO A 9 -22.18 -1.07 -8.17
N ALA A 10 -21.25 -0.37 -7.52
CA ALA A 10 -20.01 0.09 -8.12
C ALA A 10 -19.16 -1.01 -8.81
N PRO A 11 -19.23 -2.33 -8.53
CA PRO A 11 -18.66 -3.35 -9.41
C PRO A 11 -19.17 -3.29 -10.86
N VAL A 12 -20.43 -2.89 -11.09
CA VAL A 12 -21.00 -2.72 -12.44
C VAL A 12 -20.44 -1.46 -13.11
N ARG A 13 -20.20 -0.38 -12.34
CA ARG A 13 -19.62 0.89 -12.83
C ARG A 13 -18.16 0.73 -13.24
N TYR A 14 -17.36 0.07 -12.40
CA TYR A 14 -15.96 -0.22 -12.71
C TYR A 14 -15.85 -1.24 -13.85
N ARG A 15 -16.72 -2.25 -13.92
CA ARG A 15 -16.76 -3.18 -15.06
C ARG A 15 -17.01 -2.44 -16.38
N ALA A 16 -17.96 -1.49 -16.44
CA ALA A 16 -18.23 -0.70 -17.64
C ALA A 16 -17.02 0.18 -18.03
N PHE A 17 -16.41 0.87 -17.05
CA PHE A 17 -15.19 1.65 -17.24
C PHE A 17 -14.01 0.80 -17.72
N PHE A 18 -13.73 -0.35 -17.10
CA PHE A 18 -12.68 -1.27 -17.51
C PHE A 18 -12.98 -1.97 -18.85
N ASN A 19 -14.26 -2.16 -19.21
CA ASN A 19 -14.65 -2.62 -20.54
C ASN A 19 -14.33 -1.56 -21.61
N GLN A 20 -14.58 -0.29 -21.33
CA GLN A 20 -14.25 0.83 -22.23
C GLN A 20 -12.74 1.05 -22.33
N LEU A 21 -11.99 1.00 -21.22
CA LEU A 21 -10.52 1.01 -21.21
C LEU A 21 -9.94 -0.10 -22.11
N ASN A 22 -10.46 -1.33 -22.02
CA ASN A 22 -9.99 -2.44 -22.87
C ASN A 22 -10.35 -2.28 -24.36
N GLY A 23 -11.46 -1.61 -24.68
CA GLY A 23 -11.78 -1.24 -26.07
C GLY A 23 -10.83 -0.19 -26.65
N LEU A 24 -10.08 0.50 -25.79
CA LEU A 24 -9.10 1.52 -26.15
C LEU A 24 -7.65 0.97 -26.12
N CYS A 25 -7.32 0.04 -25.22
CA CYS A 25 -5.96 -0.44 -24.92
C CYS A 25 -5.46 -1.67 -25.71
N SER A 26 -5.91 -1.95 -26.93
CA SER A 26 -5.58 -3.20 -27.65
C SER A 26 -4.10 -3.36 -28.11
N ALA A 27 -3.12 -2.63 -27.56
CA ALA A 27 -1.74 -2.61 -28.08
C ALA A 27 -0.60 -2.47 -27.04
N CYS A 28 -0.82 -2.65 -25.74
CA CYS A 28 0.28 -2.53 -24.76
C CYS A 28 0.76 -3.91 -24.26
N THR A 29 1.84 -4.41 -24.86
CA THR A 29 2.68 -5.48 -24.31
C THR A 29 4.13 -5.04 -24.29
N THR A 30 4.63 -4.63 -23.13
CA THR A 30 6.07 -4.68 -22.79
C THR A 30 6.27 -4.78 -21.28
N LEU A 31 6.91 -5.87 -20.85
CA LEU A 31 7.78 -5.98 -19.67
C LEU A 31 9.08 -5.17 -19.94
N ASP A 32 9.93 -4.72 -19.02
CA ASP A 32 10.36 -5.25 -17.73
C ASP A 32 11.07 -4.13 -16.95
N ALA A 33 10.75 -3.97 -15.67
CA ALA A 33 11.67 -3.51 -14.64
C ALA A 33 11.06 -3.91 -13.29
N LYS A 34 11.58 -4.98 -12.68
CA LYS A 34 11.15 -5.34 -11.32
C LYS A 34 11.76 -4.31 -10.37
N PRO A 35 10.95 -3.49 -9.66
CA PRO A 35 11.50 -2.64 -8.62
C PRO A 35 12.20 -3.52 -7.57
N LEU A 36 13.38 -3.09 -7.12
CA LEU A 36 14.03 -3.65 -5.95
C LEU A 36 13.02 -3.61 -4.80
N MET A 37 12.58 -4.78 -4.32
CA MET A 37 11.57 -4.85 -3.26
C MET A 37 12.12 -4.21 -1.97
N HIS A 38 11.30 -3.42 -1.28
CA HIS A 38 11.62 -2.76 0.00
C HIS A 38 12.24 -3.69 1.05
N GLU A 39 11.88 -4.97 1.01
CA GLU A 39 12.45 -6.04 1.83
C GLU A 39 13.98 -6.09 1.71
N THR A 40 14.52 -5.89 0.52
CA THR A 40 15.97 -5.94 0.24
C THR A 40 16.73 -4.75 0.83
N ILE A 41 16.16 -3.54 0.80
CA ILE A 41 16.79 -2.32 1.33
C ILE A 41 16.78 -2.33 2.86
N PHE A 42 15.64 -2.68 3.45
CA PHE A 42 15.48 -2.78 4.90
C PHE A 42 16.41 -3.84 5.50
N GLN A 43 16.55 -4.98 4.84
CA GLN A 43 17.47 -6.03 5.25
C GLN A 43 18.92 -5.59 5.11
N GLN A 44 19.31 -4.94 4.01
CA GLN A 44 20.68 -4.44 3.85
C GLN A 44 21.05 -3.44 4.96
N LEU A 45 20.16 -2.51 5.28
CA LEU A 45 20.36 -1.55 6.39
C LEU A 45 20.49 -2.23 7.76
N LEU A 46 19.67 -3.27 8.01
CA LEU A 46 19.79 -4.08 9.21
C LEU A 46 21.11 -4.84 9.26
N LEU A 47 21.58 -5.32 8.11
CA LEU A 47 22.83 -6.05 8.03
C LEU A 47 24.02 -5.12 8.31
N ASP A 48 24.05 -3.95 7.70
CA ASP A 48 25.12 -2.96 7.90
C ASP A 48 25.23 -2.50 9.37
N MET A 49 24.13 -2.57 10.14
CA MET A 49 24.08 -2.19 11.56
C MET A 49 24.60 -3.23 12.55
N VAL A 50 24.60 -4.53 12.19
CA VAL A 50 25.02 -5.61 13.11
C VAL A 50 26.54 -5.87 13.02
N ASP A 51 27.22 -5.29 12.02
CA ASP A 51 28.52 -5.75 11.52
C ASP A 51 29.75 -5.27 12.32
N ALA A 52 29.67 -4.21 13.13
CA ALA A 52 30.91 -3.55 13.59
C ALA A 52 31.72 -4.30 14.67
N GLU A 53 31.11 -5.16 15.50
CA GLU A 53 31.79 -5.73 16.69
C GLU A 53 31.76 -7.27 16.79
N ARG A 54 30.92 -7.96 16.00
CA ARG A 54 30.71 -9.42 16.14
C ARG A 54 30.55 -10.15 14.80
N PRO A 55 31.61 -10.23 13.98
CA PRO A 55 31.51 -10.71 12.60
C PRO A 55 31.06 -12.17 12.46
N VAL A 56 31.34 -13.04 13.44
CA VAL A 56 30.89 -14.44 13.41
C VAL A 56 29.39 -14.55 13.67
N GLU A 57 28.89 -13.81 14.67
CA GLU A 57 27.48 -13.76 15.02
C GLU A 57 26.67 -13.14 13.89
N PHE A 58 27.21 -12.07 13.30
CA PHE A 58 26.65 -11.41 12.13
C PHE A 58 26.49 -12.35 10.93
N ARG A 59 27.53 -13.10 10.55
CA ARG A 59 27.44 -14.09 9.45
C ARG A 59 26.38 -15.16 9.70
N ARG A 60 26.20 -15.59 10.95
CA ARG A 60 25.14 -16.56 11.31
C ARG A 60 23.76 -15.93 11.15
N PHE A 61 23.60 -14.69 11.59
CA PHE A 61 22.35 -13.93 11.42
C PHE A 61 22.03 -13.69 9.93
N GLN A 62 23.01 -13.26 9.13
CA GLN A 62 22.88 -13.09 7.68
C GLN A 62 22.40 -14.37 7.00
N ARG A 63 23.04 -15.49 7.32
CA ARG A 63 22.68 -16.80 6.76
C ARG A 63 21.25 -17.18 7.14
N LEU A 64 20.88 -17.02 8.41
CA LEU A 64 19.50 -17.23 8.87
C LEU A 64 18.51 -16.38 8.04
N MET A 65 18.81 -15.10 7.84
CA MET A 65 17.90 -14.22 7.11
C MET A 65 17.79 -14.56 5.64
N PHE A 66 18.91 -14.94 5.00
CA PHE A 66 18.91 -15.40 3.63
C PHE A 66 18.07 -16.67 3.46
N GLU A 67 18.27 -17.68 4.32
CA GLU A 67 17.49 -18.92 4.29
C GLU A 67 15.99 -18.64 4.50
N ALA A 68 15.65 -17.76 5.45
CA ALA A 68 14.27 -17.34 5.68
C ALA A 68 13.62 -16.69 4.45
N MET A 69 14.34 -15.81 3.75
CA MET A 69 13.83 -15.16 2.55
C MET A 69 13.57 -16.13 1.41
N VAL A 70 14.42 -17.15 1.24
CA VAL A 70 14.21 -18.20 0.24
C VAL A 70 12.88 -18.90 0.52
N HIS A 71 12.63 -19.31 1.76
CA HIS A 71 11.39 -19.98 2.13
C HIS A 71 10.16 -19.05 2.07
N PHE A 72 10.31 -17.78 2.42
CA PHE A 72 9.25 -16.80 2.27
C PHE A 72 8.91 -16.53 0.79
N ARG A 73 9.90 -16.54 -0.10
CA ARG A 73 9.67 -16.46 -1.55
C ARG A 73 8.85 -17.65 -2.06
N HIS A 74 9.18 -18.87 -1.65
CA HIS A 74 8.38 -20.05 -2.00
C HIS A 74 6.91 -19.90 -1.55
N MET A 75 6.67 -19.35 -0.36
CA MET A 75 5.30 -19.05 0.09
C MET A 75 4.59 -18.01 -0.79
N LYS A 76 5.30 -16.95 -1.21
CA LYS A 76 4.75 -15.94 -2.12
C LYS A 76 4.45 -16.50 -3.51
N GLU A 77 5.22 -17.49 -3.97
CA GLU A 77 5.08 -18.16 -5.26
C GLU A 77 4.00 -19.28 -5.26
N GLY A 78 3.46 -19.62 -4.09
CA GLY A 78 2.31 -20.53 -3.96
C GLY A 78 2.60 -21.81 -3.18
N ASP A 79 3.87 -22.12 -2.91
CA ASP A 79 4.27 -23.27 -2.08
C ASP A 79 4.21 -22.90 -0.57
N LEU A 80 2.97 -22.68 -0.11
CA LEU A 80 2.70 -22.07 1.18
C LEU A 80 3.10 -22.95 2.37
N LEU A 81 2.75 -24.24 2.33
CA LEU A 81 2.97 -25.17 3.45
C LEU A 81 4.45 -25.55 3.61
N ASN A 82 5.14 -25.84 2.51
CA ASN A 82 6.56 -26.19 2.56
C ASN A 82 7.39 -25.00 3.05
N GLY A 83 7.19 -23.81 2.46
CA GLY A 83 7.91 -22.61 2.90
C GLY A 83 7.68 -22.29 4.38
N PHE A 84 6.44 -22.42 4.86
CA PHE A 84 6.13 -22.26 6.30
C PHE A 84 6.83 -23.31 7.17
N THR A 85 6.82 -24.58 6.75
CA THR A 85 7.48 -25.68 7.47
C THR A 85 8.97 -25.40 7.65
N GLN A 86 9.64 -24.90 6.61
CA GLN A 86 11.05 -24.54 6.71
C GLN A 86 11.28 -23.30 7.59
N LEU A 87 10.42 -22.27 7.51
CA LEU A 87 10.51 -21.11 8.41
C LEU A 87 10.34 -21.49 9.89
N GLN A 88 9.39 -22.39 10.21
CA GLN A 88 9.22 -22.89 11.56
C GLN A 88 10.45 -23.66 12.04
N ARG A 89 11.05 -24.49 11.18
CA ARG A 89 12.31 -25.16 11.49
C ARG A 89 13.40 -24.15 11.85
N LEU A 90 13.63 -23.14 10.98
CA LEU A 90 14.60 -22.08 11.24
C LEU A 90 14.37 -21.36 12.57
N ARG A 91 13.11 -21.05 12.89
CA ARG A 91 12.74 -20.43 14.17
C ARG A 91 12.99 -21.34 15.37
N THR A 92 12.80 -22.66 15.24
CA THR A 92 13.09 -23.59 16.34
C THR A 92 14.57 -23.91 16.49
N THR A 93 15.33 -23.86 15.39
CA THR A 93 16.75 -24.23 15.33
C THR A 93 17.66 -23.04 15.14
N PHE A 94 17.32 -21.88 15.73
CA PHE A 94 18.16 -20.69 15.66
C PHE A 94 19.63 -21.06 15.87
N PRO A 95 20.55 -20.55 15.02
CA PRO A 95 21.96 -20.72 15.30
C PRO A 95 22.28 -20.13 16.69
N PRO A 96 23.37 -20.56 17.33
CA PRO A 96 23.81 -19.95 18.58
C PRO A 96 24.13 -18.47 18.34
N LEU A 97 23.22 -17.63 18.82
CA LEU A 97 23.21 -16.16 18.77
C LEU A 97 23.04 -15.63 20.20
N SER A 98 23.56 -14.44 20.47
CA SER A 98 23.29 -13.71 21.69
C SER A 98 21.79 -13.37 21.81
N PRO A 99 21.29 -13.12 23.03
CA PRO A 99 19.87 -12.83 23.24
C PRO A 99 19.32 -11.73 22.34
N THR A 100 20.06 -10.62 22.19
CA THR A 100 19.64 -9.47 21.37
C THR A 100 19.55 -9.81 19.88
N VAL A 101 20.56 -10.48 19.31
CA VAL A 101 20.53 -10.85 17.89
C VAL A 101 19.49 -11.95 17.62
N ARG A 102 19.24 -12.82 18.60
CA ARG A 102 18.14 -13.78 18.52
C ARG A 102 16.78 -13.08 18.50
N GLN A 103 16.55 -12.10 19.37
CA GLN A 103 15.34 -11.29 19.36
C GLN A 103 15.19 -10.54 18.03
N LEU A 104 16.29 -10.01 17.48
CA LEU A 104 16.26 -9.39 16.15
C LEU A 104 15.82 -10.39 15.07
N GLY A 105 16.35 -11.62 15.10
CA GLY A 105 15.93 -12.67 14.18
C GLY A 105 14.46 -13.07 14.36
N GLU A 106 13.97 -13.15 15.60
CA GLU A 106 12.55 -13.37 15.88
C GLU A 106 11.68 -12.24 15.33
N ALA A 107 12.07 -10.98 15.53
CA ALA A 107 11.36 -9.81 14.99
C ALA A 107 11.22 -9.91 13.47
N MET A 108 12.27 -10.36 12.77
CA MET A 108 12.33 -10.46 11.31
C MET A 108 11.63 -11.70 10.73
N LEU A 109 11.69 -12.84 11.41
CA LEU A 109 11.03 -14.08 10.98
C LEU A 109 9.52 -14.06 11.21
N THR A 110 9.10 -13.47 12.32
CA THR A 110 7.70 -13.50 12.77
C THR A 110 6.70 -12.99 11.71
N PRO A 111 6.95 -11.88 11.00
CA PRO A 111 6.06 -11.41 9.93
C PRO A 111 5.90 -12.40 8.78
N MET A 112 6.95 -13.15 8.44
CA MET A 112 6.90 -14.18 7.40
C MET A 112 5.99 -15.35 7.84
N ILE A 113 6.04 -15.70 9.13
CA ILE A 113 5.13 -16.66 9.75
C ILE A 113 3.69 -16.10 9.78
N ALA A 114 3.52 -14.84 10.16
CA ALA A 114 2.21 -14.18 10.17
C ALA A 114 1.55 -14.19 8.78
N TYR A 115 2.34 -14.02 7.72
CA TYR A 115 1.86 -14.12 6.34
C TYR A 115 1.26 -15.49 6.03
N TYR A 116 1.87 -16.60 6.50
CA TYR A 116 1.30 -17.93 6.32
C TYR A 116 -0.12 -18.00 6.89
N TYR A 117 -0.27 -17.61 8.16
CA TYR A 117 -1.56 -17.65 8.86
C TYR A 117 -2.59 -16.72 8.21
N PHE A 118 -2.18 -15.53 7.75
CA PHE A 118 -3.02 -14.65 6.97
C PHE A 118 -3.54 -15.31 5.68
N ARG A 119 -2.66 -16.03 4.94
CA ARG A 119 -3.02 -16.69 3.68
C ARG A 119 -4.00 -17.85 3.86
N ILE A 120 -3.92 -18.58 4.98
CA ILE A 120 -4.89 -19.62 5.34
C ILE A 120 -6.10 -19.09 6.11
N ARG A 121 -6.23 -17.76 6.26
CA ARG A 121 -7.30 -17.06 6.98
C ARG A 121 -7.40 -17.36 8.48
N ASP A 122 -6.32 -17.84 9.09
CA ASP A 122 -6.17 -17.84 10.54
C ASP A 122 -5.73 -16.44 11.00
N PHE A 123 -6.70 -15.53 11.03
CA PHE A 123 -6.45 -14.12 11.32
C PHE A 123 -6.04 -13.88 12.77
N ALA A 124 -6.54 -14.68 13.72
CA ALA A 124 -6.17 -14.55 15.12
C ALA A 124 -4.67 -14.81 15.31
N THR A 125 -4.16 -15.91 14.75
CA THR A 125 -2.74 -16.24 14.81
C THR A 125 -1.89 -15.26 14.00
N ALA A 126 -2.37 -14.80 12.84
CA ALA A 126 -1.68 -13.77 12.06
C ALA A 126 -1.55 -12.44 12.83
N THR A 127 -2.61 -12.03 13.53
CA THR A 127 -2.61 -10.83 14.39
C THR A 127 -1.63 -11.00 15.55
N TYR A 128 -1.67 -12.14 16.24
CA TYR A 128 -0.75 -12.44 17.34
C TYR A 128 0.72 -12.27 16.91
N TYR A 129 1.11 -12.89 15.79
CA TYR A 129 2.49 -12.79 15.32
C TYR A 129 2.87 -11.36 14.91
N ASN A 130 2.01 -10.62 14.21
CA ASN A 130 2.30 -9.22 13.89
C ASN A 130 2.46 -8.37 15.16
N GLN A 131 1.60 -8.54 16.17
CA GLN A 131 1.69 -7.81 17.44
C GLN A 131 2.94 -8.19 18.24
N TYR A 132 3.30 -9.47 18.26
CA TYR A 132 4.55 -9.95 18.87
C TYR A 132 5.77 -9.32 18.20
N SER A 133 5.76 -9.25 16.86
CA SER A 133 6.81 -8.62 16.07
C SER A 133 6.92 -7.11 16.35
N VAL A 134 5.80 -6.41 16.53
CA VAL A 134 5.76 -5.00 16.97
C VAL A 134 6.39 -4.85 18.35
N ALA A 135 6.03 -5.69 19.32
CA ALA A 135 6.55 -5.62 20.68
C ALA A 135 8.08 -5.76 20.73
N ILE A 136 8.63 -6.79 20.07
CA ILE A 136 10.09 -6.97 20.00
C ILE A 136 10.75 -5.79 19.28
N SER A 137 10.16 -5.30 18.18
CA SER A 137 10.71 -4.17 17.44
C SER A 137 10.76 -2.90 18.30
N SER A 138 9.74 -2.67 19.12
CA SER A 138 9.69 -1.54 20.06
C SER A 138 10.77 -1.61 21.14
N GLU A 139 11.11 -2.79 21.62
CA GLU A 139 12.20 -2.99 22.58
C GLU A 139 13.57 -2.74 21.95
N LEU A 140 13.74 -3.15 20.70
CA LEU A 140 15.03 -3.13 20.01
C LEU A 140 15.31 -1.86 19.21
N GLN A 141 14.29 -1.05 18.88
CA GLN A 141 14.47 0.09 17.97
C GLN A 141 15.35 1.22 18.52
N ALA A 142 15.60 1.28 19.82
CA ALA A 142 16.60 2.19 20.39
C ALA A 142 18.04 1.81 19.96
N THR A 143 18.30 0.51 19.82
CA THR A 143 19.57 -0.05 19.36
C THR A 143 19.62 -0.17 17.84
N TYR A 144 18.49 -0.52 17.21
CA TYR A 144 18.35 -0.71 15.76
C TYR A 144 17.25 0.19 15.21
N PRO A 145 17.52 1.49 14.95
CA PRO A 145 16.49 2.46 14.52
C PRO A 145 15.76 2.05 13.24
N VAL A 146 16.39 1.24 12.40
CA VAL A 146 15.76 0.65 11.21
C VAL A 146 14.51 -0.18 11.54
N LEU A 147 14.43 -0.79 12.73
CA LEU A 147 13.23 -1.50 13.22
C LEU A 147 12.01 -0.59 13.41
N HIS A 148 12.20 0.73 13.38
CA HIS A 148 11.08 1.64 13.35
C HIS A 148 10.28 1.53 12.04
N LEU A 149 10.96 1.37 10.89
CA LEU A 149 10.29 1.08 9.61
C LEU A 149 9.54 -0.26 9.67
N HIS A 150 10.17 -1.25 10.30
CA HIS A 150 9.57 -2.55 10.50
C HIS A 150 8.27 -2.48 11.29
N GLN A 151 8.25 -1.70 12.38
CA GLN A 151 7.04 -1.45 13.17
C GLN A 151 5.94 -0.84 12.31
N ILE A 152 6.25 0.17 11.48
CA ILE A 152 5.27 0.76 10.54
C ILE A 152 4.72 -0.32 9.59
N GLN A 153 5.59 -1.16 9.03
CA GLN A 153 5.17 -2.23 8.12
C GLN A 153 4.29 -3.28 8.81
N GLN A 154 4.54 -3.63 10.08
CA GLN A 154 3.69 -4.57 10.82
C GLN A 154 2.33 -3.95 11.18
N GLN A 155 2.28 -2.67 11.53
CA GLN A 155 1.02 -1.96 11.69
C GLN A 155 0.21 -1.94 10.40
N PHE A 156 0.88 -1.73 9.26
CA PHE A 156 0.24 -1.82 7.96
C PHE A 156 -0.28 -3.25 7.68
N ASN A 157 0.47 -4.29 8.02
CA ASN A 157 0.01 -5.68 7.90
C ASN A 157 -1.20 -5.98 8.79
N LEU A 158 -1.27 -5.41 10.00
CA LEU A 158 -2.45 -5.53 10.87
C LEU A 158 -3.70 -4.94 10.20
N SER A 159 -3.58 -3.79 9.53
CA SER A 159 -4.70 -3.22 8.77
C SER A 159 -5.19 -4.14 7.66
N ARG A 160 -4.29 -4.86 6.98
CA ARG A 160 -4.66 -5.84 5.95
C ARG A 160 -5.44 -7.03 6.53
N ILE A 161 -5.10 -7.45 7.74
CA ILE A 161 -5.86 -8.48 8.46
C ILE A 161 -7.25 -7.96 8.80
N GLU A 162 -7.36 -6.74 9.33
CA GLU A 162 -8.62 -6.08 9.67
C GLU A 162 -9.52 -5.94 8.41
N LEU A 163 -8.97 -5.46 7.29
CA LEU A 163 -9.67 -5.38 6.00
C LEU A 163 -10.16 -6.76 5.52
N ALA A 164 -9.35 -7.80 5.66
CA ALA A 164 -9.72 -9.16 5.27
C ALA A 164 -10.81 -9.78 6.16
N GLN A 165 -10.97 -9.26 7.37
CA GLN A 165 -12.03 -9.62 8.31
C GLN A 165 -13.27 -8.73 8.22
N HIS A 166 -13.31 -7.79 7.26
CA HIS A 166 -14.38 -6.78 7.15
C HIS A 166 -14.49 -5.83 8.36
N ARG A 167 -13.41 -5.68 9.13
CA ARG A 167 -13.28 -4.71 10.23
C ARG A 167 -12.77 -3.39 9.69
N TYR A 168 -13.62 -2.72 8.91
CA TYR A 168 -13.22 -1.58 8.09
C TYR A 168 -12.90 -0.34 8.93
N GLU A 169 -13.65 -0.06 9.98
CA GLU A 169 -13.41 1.11 10.83
C GLU A 169 -12.03 1.03 11.50
N GLU A 170 -11.69 -0.12 12.08
CA GLU A 170 -10.39 -0.33 12.73
C GLU A 170 -9.25 -0.26 11.72
N ALA A 171 -9.41 -0.88 10.56
CA ALA A 171 -8.42 -0.82 9.49
C ALA A 171 -8.18 0.62 9.02
N LEU A 172 -9.24 1.37 8.73
CA LEU A 172 -9.14 2.74 8.22
C LEU A 172 -8.59 3.70 9.28
N SER A 173 -8.98 3.55 10.55
CA SER A 173 -8.40 4.30 11.67
C SER A 173 -6.90 4.06 11.75
N ARG A 174 -6.45 2.80 11.70
CA ARG A 174 -5.02 2.45 11.74
C ARG A 174 -4.25 3.06 10.56
N LEU A 175 -4.81 2.95 9.35
CA LEU A 175 -4.19 3.50 8.15
C LEU A 175 -4.10 5.03 8.20
N LYS A 176 -5.14 5.71 8.69
CA LYS A 176 -5.13 7.15 8.91
C LYS A 176 -4.00 7.57 9.86
N GLU A 177 -3.86 6.88 10.98
CA GLU A 177 -2.81 7.18 11.96
C GLU A 177 -1.40 6.99 11.40
N LEU A 178 -1.18 5.93 10.60
CA LEU A 178 0.10 5.73 9.90
C LEU A 178 0.38 6.82 8.87
N ILE A 179 -0.63 7.22 8.10
CA ILE A 179 -0.53 8.30 7.11
C ILE A 179 -0.18 9.62 7.81
N ASP A 180 -0.95 10.01 8.84
CA ASP A 180 -0.71 11.22 9.64
C ASP A 180 0.71 11.21 10.23
N TYR A 181 1.19 10.07 10.75
CA TYR A 181 2.54 9.92 11.27
C TYR A 181 3.61 10.10 10.19
N LEU A 182 3.46 9.46 9.04
CA LEU A 182 4.43 9.53 7.94
C LEU A 182 4.55 10.95 7.37
N LEU A 183 3.46 11.72 7.39
CA LEU A 183 3.41 13.05 6.82
C LEU A 183 3.83 14.15 7.78
N THR A 184 3.41 14.06 9.04
CA THR A 184 3.60 15.14 10.03
C THR A 184 4.58 14.79 11.13
N GLY A 185 4.90 13.51 11.32
CA GLY A 185 5.65 13.02 12.46
C GLY A 185 4.86 13.02 13.77
N ARG A 186 3.56 13.33 13.75
CA ARG A 186 2.71 13.24 14.94
C ARG A 186 2.56 11.78 15.36
N ALA A 187 3.05 11.44 16.56
CA ALA A 187 3.00 10.09 17.08
C ALA A 187 1.56 9.52 17.02
N PRO A 188 1.37 8.32 16.45
CA PRO A 188 0.07 7.68 16.40
C PRO A 188 -0.28 7.05 17.76
N ASN A 189 -1.56 6.85 18.01
CA ASN A 189 -2.12 6.05 19.10
C ASN A 189 -2.19 4.55 18.69
N LEU A 190 -1.11 4.03 18.14
CA LEU A 190 -0.96 2.63 17.77
C LEU A 190 0.00 1.93 18.73
N THR A 191 -0.14 0.61 18.84
CA THR A 191 0.76 -0.19 19.67
C THR A 191 2.23 -0.04 19.24
N GLY A 192 3.11 -0.08 20.24
CA GLY A 192 4.54 0.12 20.07
C GLY A 192 5.02 1.48 20.55
N VAL A 193 6.31 1.76 20.36
CA VAL A 193 6.94 3.00 20.81
C VAL A 193 7.11 3.94 19.62
N TRP A 194 6.61 5.18 19.76
CA TRP A 194 6.62 6.20 18.71
C TRP A 194 7.24 7.48 19.24
N THR A 195 8.26 7.98 18.56
CA THR A 195 8.88 9.28 18.89
C THR A 195 9.10 10.11 17.63
N SER A 196 9.17 11.43 17.79
CA SER A 196 9.53 12.33 16.69
C SER A 196 10.96 12.08 16.19
N ALA A 197 11.88 11.72 17.09
CA ALA A 197 13.26 11.36 16.75
C ALA A 197 13.33 10.13 15.83
N MET A 198 12.49 9.11 16.08
CA MET A 198 12.39 7.93 15.22
C MET A 198 11.88 8.27 13.82
N ARG A 199 10.86 9.15 13.70
CA ARG A 199 10.39 9.61 12.39
C ARG A 199 11.49 10.36 11.65
N ALA A 200 12.22 11.24 12.34
CA ALA A 200 13.30 12.03 11.76
C ALA A 200 14.49 11.16 11.32
N GLY A 201 14.70 10.01 11.98
CA GLY A 201 15.70 9.02 11.60
C GLY A 201 15.35 8.21 10.34
N LEU A 202 14.09 8.21 9.89
CA LEU A 202 13.71 7.60 8.62
C LEU A 202 14.09 8.50 7.46
N ALA A 203 14.93 7.97 6.55
CA ALA A 203 15.23 8.65 5.29
C ALA A 203 13.92 8.98 4.55
N GLN A 204 13.79 10.24 4.11
CA GLN A 204 12.55 10.71 3.47
C GLN A 204 12.07 9.80 2.33
N PRO A 205 12.93 9.31 1.41
CA PRO A 205 12.48 8.39 0.36
C PRO A 205 11.84 7.11 0.89
N ILE A 206 12.32 6.57 2.01
CA ILE A 206 11.78 5.35 2.62
C ILE A 206 10.38 5.63 3.20
N ALA A 207 10.24 6.71 3.97
CA ALA A 207 8.95 7.09 4.55
C ALA A 207 7.92 7.40 3.46
N THR A 208 8.35 8.07 2.39
CA THR A 208 7.53 8.35 1.21
C THR A 208 7.08 7.06 0.52
N ASN A 209 7.95 6.08 0.32
CA ASN A 209 7.56 4.81 -0.28
C ASN A 209 6.54 4.04 0.59
N GLN A 210 6.75 4.01 1.92
CA GLN A 210 5.82 3.38 2.83
C GLN A 210 4.43 4.03 2.81
N LEU A 211 4.39 5.37 2.72
CA LEU A 211 3.16 6.13 2.54
C LEU A 211 2.44 5.70 1.25
N LEU A 212 3.18 5.58 0.15
CA LEU A 212 2.64 5.15 -1.14
C LEU A 212 2.11 3.73 -1.12
N ASP A 213 2.79 2.81 -0.47
CA ASP A 213 2.31 1.43 -0.31
C ASP A 213 0.96 1.38 0.41
N ILE A 214 0.79 2.20 1.46
CA ILE A 214 -0.47 2.33 2.18
C ILE A 214 -1.58 2.89 1.27
N ILE A 215 -1.28 3.95 0.52
CA ILE A 215 -2.25 4.58 -0.40
C ILE A 215 -2.65 3.62 -1.51
N ASN A 216 -1.70 2.94 -2.11
CA ASN A 216 -1.96 1.96 -3.16
C ASN A 216 -2.86 0.83 -2.66
N GLU A 217 -2.69 0.38 -1.42
CA GLU A 217 -3.58 -0.62 -0.81
C GLU A 217 -4.99 -0.07 -0.59
N LEU A 218 -5.14 1.15 -0.07
CA LEU A 218 -6.44 1.80 0.07
C LEU A 218 -7.16 1.92 -1.29
N VAL A 219 -6.44 2.38 -2.31
CA VAL A 219 -6.93 2.48 -3.69
C VAL A 219 -7.32 1.12 -4.24
N PHE A 220 -6.50 0.10 -4.03
CA PHE A 220 -6.81 -1.25 -4.49
C PHE A 220 -8.07 -1.81 -3.82
N HIS A 221 -8.27 -1.49 -2.54
CA HIS A 221 -9.43 -1.92 -1.77
C HIS A 221 -10.72 -1.15 -2.12
N SER A 222 -10.64 0.15 -2.38
CA SER A 222 -11.80 0.92 -2.88
C SER A 222 -12.26 0.43 -4.25
N LEU A 223 -11.34 0.04 -5.14
CA LEU A 223 -11.69 -0.56 -6.43
C LEU A 223 -12.40 -1.91 -6.32
N LYS A 224 -12.37 -2.55 -5.14
CA LYS A 224 -12.96 -3.87 -4.88
C LYS A 224 -14.28 -3.82 -4.12
N SER A 225 -14.56 -2.73 -3.41
CA SER A 225 -15.69 -2.63 -2.49
C SER A 225 -16.23 -1.21 -2.47
N ASP A 226 -17.50 -1.06 -2.88
CA ASP A 226 -18.26 0.18 -2.86
C ASP A 226 -18.29 0.80 -1.46
N GLU A 227 -18.44 -0.06 -0.44
CA GLU A 227 -18.46 0.36 0.96
C GLU A 227 -17.15 1.06 1.32
N LEU A 228 -16.00 0.45 0.99
CA LEU A 228 -14.69 1.05 1.21
C LEU A 228 -14.46 2.29 0.34
N GLU A 229 -14.95 2.31 -0.89
CA GLU A 229 -14.89 3.48 -1.77
C GLU A 229 -15.57 4.71 -1.13
N THR A 230 -16.66 4.51 -0.38
CA THR A 230 -17.36 5.57 0.34
C THR A 230 -16.75 5.93 1.69
N MET A 231 -16.16 4.96 2.41
CA MET A 231 -15.58 5.19 3.75
C MET A 231 -14.17 5.77 3.73
N ILE A 232 -13.33 5.39 2.77
CA ILE A 232 -11.92 5.80 2.71
C ILE A 232 -11.75 7.33 2.66
N PRO A 233 -12.42 8.08 1.77
CA PRO A 233 -12.23 9.52 1.68
C PRO A 233 -12.55 10.28 2.98
N PRO A 234 -13.72 10.12 3.63
CA PRO A 234 -14.01 10.85 4.85
C PRO A 234 -13.09 10.44 6.02
N VAL A 235 -12.78 9.15 6.17
CA VAL A 235 -11.99 8.67 7.32
C VAL A 235 -10.50 8.97 7.17
N VAL A 236 -9.94 8.76 5.98
CA VAL A 236 -8.50 8.83 5.76
C VAL A 236 -8.07 10.20 5.26
N LEU A 237 -8.88 10.85 4.41
CA LEU A 237 -8.47 12.05 3.68
C LEU A 237 -9.05 13.34 4.29
N ALA A 238 -10.31 13.37 4.75
CA ALA A 238 -10.96 14.61 5.23
C ALA A 238 -10.34 15.21 6.49
N GLU A 239 -9.89 14.36 7.41
CA GLU A 239 -9.33 14.77 8.70
C GLU A 239 -7.80 14.68 8.75
N SER A 240 -7.16 14.47 7.60
CA SER A 240 -5.70 14.46 7.55
C SER A 240 -5.19 15.89 7.71
N SER A 241 -4.30 16.05 8.68
CA SER A 241 -3.57 17.29 8.96
C SER A 241 -2.73 17.80 7.78
N LEU A 242 -2.71 17.04 6.68
CA LEU A 242 -2.23 17.40 5.34
C LEU A 242 -2.73 18.74 4.83
N TRP A 243 -3.98 19.10 5.10
CA TRP A 243 -4.65 20.22 4.42
C TRP A 243 -4.58 21.55 5.17
N THR A 244 -4.38 21.50 6.48
CA THR A 244 -4.45 22.69 7.34
C THR A 244 -3.12 23.44 7.44
N GLY A 245 -2.02 22.90 6.88
CA GLY A 245 -0.70 23.51 6.88
C GLY A 245 -0.32 24.09 5.50
N ARG A 246 -0.44 25.41 5.32
CA ARG A 246 -0.10 26.16 4.08
C ARG A 246 1.39 26.11 3.69
N LYS A 247 1.93 24.95 3.33
CA LYS A 247 3.11 24.87 2.44
C LYS A 247 2.61 24.45 1.07
N LYS A 248 2.91 25.25 0.04
CA LYS A 248 2.75 24.83 -1.35
C LYS A 248 3.45 23.48 -1.48
N LEU A 249 2.69 22.40 -1.69
CA LEU A 249 3.27 21.09 -1.90
C LEU A 249 4.22 21.18 -3.09
N ARG A 250 5.42 20.63 -2.94
CA ARG A 250 6.37 20.60 -4.04
C ARG A 250 5.77 19.68 -5.11
N ILE A 251 5.59 20.19 -6.32
CA ILE A 251 5.13 19.38 -7.44
C ILE A 251 6.37 19.02 -8.26
N PRO A 252 6.61 17.73 -8.57
CA PRO A 252 5.81 16.56 -8.18
C PRO A 252 6.14 16.03 -6.76
N SER A 253 5.14 15.52 -6.04
CA SER A 253 5.31 14.77 -4.77
C SER A 253 4.12 13.85 -4.46
N PRO A 254 4.34 12.75 -3.72
CA PRO A 254 3.27 11.89 -3.19
C PRO A 254 2.19 12.60 -2.42
N GLU A 255 2.56 13.61 -1.64
CA GLU A 255 1.65 14.48 -0.92
C GLU A 255 0.71 15.20 -1.88
N ALA A 256 1.25 15.72 -2.99
CA ALA A 256 0.43 16.34 -4.05
C ALA A 256 -0.47 15.33 -4.78
N ALA A 257 -0.02 14.08 -4.93
CA ALA A 257 -0.84 13.01 -5.51
C ALA A 257 -2.01 12.62 -4.59
N ILE A 258 -1.79 12.51 -3.28
CA ILE A 258 -2.85 12.30 -2.27
C ILE A 258 -3.82 13.48 -2.26
N GLN A 259 -3.33 14.71 -2.40
CA GLN A 259 -4.16 15.90 -2.50
C GLN A 259 -5.07 15.87 -3.71
N THR A 260 -4.51 15.53 -4.86
CA THR A 260 -5.27 15.38 -6.10
C THR A 260 -6.33 14.29 -5.93
N TRP A 261 -6.00 13.20 -5.25
CA TRP A 261 -6.95 12.13 -4.94
C TRP A 261 -8.06 12.56 -4.01
N TRP A 262 -7.75 13.31 -2.96
CA TRP A 262 -8.76 13.85 -2.06
C TRP A 262 -9.71 14.83 -2.77
N GLN A 263 -9.17 15.76 -3.54
CA GLN A 263 -9.95 16.74 -4.30
C GLN A 263 -10.92 16.06 -5.28
N ALA A 264 -10.61 14.85 -5.76
CA ALA A 264 -11.50 14.02 -6.57
C ALA A 264 -12.83 13.68 -5.91
N TYR A 265 -12.88 13.63 -4.58
CA TYR A 265 -14.04 13.21 -3.81
C TYR A 265 -14.89 14.38 -3.29
N GLN A 266 -14.40 15.62 -3.42
CA GLN A 266 -15.08 16.82 -2.94
C GLN A 266 -15.58 17.81 -4.02
N PRO A 267 -15.74 17.49 -5.32
CA PRO A 267 -16.11 18.52 -6.28
C PRO A 267 -17.58 18.94 -6.14
N GLU A 268 -17.83 20.08 -5.49
CA GLU A 268 -19.15 20.71 -5.41
C GLU A 268 -19.25 22.00 -6.26
N SER A 269 -18.12 22.60 -6.67
CA SER A 269 -18.10 23.81 -7.52
C SER A 269 -17.29 23.66 -8.82
N ASP A 270 -17.64 24.43 -9.85
CA ASP A 270 -16.98 24.42 -11.17
C ASP A 270 -15.46 24.69 -11.10
N GLU A 271 -15.03 25.56 -10.18
CA GLU A 271 -13.62 25.86 -9.94
C GLU A 271 -12.85 24.64 -9.39
N GLN A 272 -13.44 23.93 -8.42
CA GLN A 272 -12.87 22.71 -7.86
C GLN A 272 -12.82 21.57 -8.89
N GLN A 273 -13.81 21.51 -9.78
CA GLN A 273 -13.85 20.55 -10.89
C GLN A 273 -12.74 20.81 -11.92
N HIS A 274 -12.49 22.07 -12.27
CA HIS A 274 -11.38 22.43 -13.17
C HIS A 274 -10.01 22.11 -12.55
N LEU A 275 -9.84 22.39 -11.25
CA LEU A 275 -8.64 22.03 -10.50
C LEU A 275 -8.45 20.51 -10.46
N PHE A 276 -9.52 19.74 -10.27
CA PHE A 276 -9.49 18.29 -10.29
C PHE A 276 -9.05 17.72 -11.66
N LEU A 277 -9.64 18.22 -12.75
CA LEU A 277 -9.27 17.84 -14.12
C LEU A 277 -7.78 18.12 -14.40
N THR A 278 -7.32 19.32 -14.05
CA THR A 278 -5.93 19.74 -14.23
C THR A 278 -4.98 18.90 -13.37
N GLY A 279 -5.38 18.59 -12.13
CA GLY A 279 -4.62 17.74 -11.21
C GLY A 279 -4.47 16.32 -11.74
N ILE A 280 -5.55 15.71 -12.27
CA ILE A 280 -5.48 14.39 -12.89
C ILE A 280 -4.54 14.40 -14.09
N ILE A 281 -4.69 15.36 -15.01
CA ILE A 281 -3.83 15.44 -16.20
C ILE A 281 -2.36 15.59 -15.81
N THR A 282 -2.07 16.42 -14.81
CA THR A 282 -0.73 16.57 -14.24
C THR A 282 -0.21 15.25 -13.67
N LEU A 283 -1.02 14.55 -12.86
CA LEU A 283 -0.65 13.26 -12.27
C LEU A 283 -0.31 12.23 -13.35
N ILE A 284 -1.20 12.15 -14.34
CA ILE A 284 -1.12 11.27 -15.48
C ILE A 284 0.14 11.49 -16.31
N GLN A 285 0.51 12.75 -16.56
CA GLN A 285 1.63 13.10 -17.43
C GLN A 285 2.98 13.05 -16.74
N GLN A 286 3.05 13.36 -15.44
CA GLN A 286 4.30 13.62 -14.74
C GLN A 286 4.73 12.52 -13.77
N TYR A 287 3.82 11.63 -13.34
CA TYR A 287 4.14 10.66 -12.28
C TYR A 287 4.51 9.29 -12.84
N PRO A 288 5.47 8.58 -12.23
CA PRO A 288 6.02 7.34 -12.75
C PRO A 288 5.04 6.16 -12.60
N LEU A 289 5.45 4.96 -13.04
CA LEU A 289 4.56 3.80 -13.25
C LEU A 289 4.01 3.21 -11.94
N GLU A 290 4.71 3.43 -10.82
CA GLU A 290 4.34 2.96 -9.49
C GLU A 290 3.00 3.55 -9.00
N TYR A 291 2.51 4.60 -9.67
CA TYR A 291 1.27 5.30 -9.36
C TYR A 291 0.10 4.88 -10.25
N ASP A 292 0.26 3.87 -11.11
CA ASP A 292 -0.76 3.54 -12.11
C ASP A 292 -2.08 3.05 -11.50
N GLN A 293 -2.05 2.48 -10.29
CA GLN A 293 -3.27 2.16 -9.53
C GLN A 293 -4.04 3.41 -9.11
N LEU A 294 -3.33 4.41 -8.57
CA LEU A 294 -3.90 5.70 -8.21
C LEU A 294 -4.44 6.42 -9.46
N LYS A 295 -3.66 6.45 -10.55
CA LYS A 295 -4.08 7.02 -11.83
C LYS A 295 -5.36 6.33 -12.35
N LEU A 296 -5.44 5.01 -12.25
CA LEU A 296 -6.65 4.27 -12.65
C LEU A 296 -7.88 4.65 -11.85
N LEU A 297 -7.76 4.74 -10.53
CA LEU A 297 -8.88 5.13 -9.69
C LEU A 297 -9.35 6.55 -10.03
N LEU A 298 -8.41 7.47 -10.24
CA LEU A 298 -8.69 8.84 -10.63
C LEU A 298 -9.32 8.94 -12.01
N LEU A 299 -8.85 8.13 -12.96
CA LEU A 299 -9.48 7.99 -14.27
C LEU A 299 -10.89 7.42 -14.17
N GLY A 300 -11.15 6.47 -13.27
CA GLY A 300 -12.49 5.94 -13.01
C GLY A 300 -13.44 7.01 -12.47
N ARG A 301 -12.96 7.84 -11.54
CA ARG A 301 -13.69 9.02 -11.04
C ARG A 301 -13.91 10.06 -12.12
N LEU A 302 -12.88 10.36 -12.91
CA LEU A 302 -12.98 11.27 -14.03
C LEU A 302 -14.00 10.78 -15.06
N HIS A 303 -14.01 9.49 -15.37
CA HIS A 303 -15.01 8.92 -16.26
C HIS A 303 -16.43 9.12 -15.74
N HIS A 304 -16.67 8.84 -14.45
CA HIS A 304 -17.96 9.11 -13.81
C HIS A 304 -18.34 10.59 -13.92
N PHE A 305 -17.39 11.48 -13.69
CA PHE A 305 -17.58 12.92 -13.82
C PHE A 305 -17.91 13.35 -15.27
N THR A 306 -17.15 12.86 -16.25
CA THR A 306 -17.32 13.19 -17.67
C THR A 306 -18.62 12.66 -18.27
N ALA A 307 -19.19 11.60 -17.70
CA ALA A 307 -20.46 11.05 -18.14
C ALA A 307 -21.67 11.93 -17.74
N HIS A 308 -21.45 12.91 -16.85
CA HIS A 308 -22.51 13.76 -16.27
C HIS A 308 -22.21 15.26 -16.38
N SER A 309 -21.16 15.68 -17.12
CA SER A 309 -20.72 17.08 -17.21
C SER A 309 -20.64 17.55 -18.66
N GLU A 310 -21.31 18.67 -18.97
CA GLU A 310 -21.30 19.34 -20.28
C GLU A 310 -19.96 20.07 -20.58
N TRP A 311 -19.08 20.18 -19.58
CA TRP A 311 -17.85 21.00 -19.62
C TRP A 311 -16.61 20.25 -20.11
N VAL A 312 -16.72 18.94 -20.30
CA VAL A 312 -15.59 18.13 -20.76
C VAL A 312 -15.42 18.31 -22.26
N SER A 313 -14.51 19.20 -22.64
CA SER A 313 -14.17 19.41 -24.04
C SER A 313 -13.65 18.13 -24.71
N SER A 314 -13.85 18.03 -26.02
CA SER A 314 -13.32 16.96 -26.87
C SER A 314 -11.80 16.80 -26.72
N GLU A 315 -11.08 17.90 -26.44
CA GLU A 315 -9.63 17.88 -26.20
C GLU A 315 -9.26 17.13 -24.92
N HIS A 316 -10.00 17.35 -23.82
CA HIS A 316 -9.76 16.62 -22.56
C HIS A 316 -9.98 15.11 -22.75
N LEU A 317 -11.06 14.72 -23.44
CA LEU A 317 -11.33 13.31 -23.75
C LEU A 317 -10.24 12.69 -24.63
N LEU A 318 -9.73 13.44 -25.61
CA LEU A 318 -8.63 13.00 -26.46
C LEU A 318 -7.35 12.77 -25.65
N LEU A 319 -7.06 13.66 -24.70
CA LEU A 319 -5.89 13.61 -23.83
C LEU A 319 -5.95 12.39 -22.90
N ILE A 320 -7.11 12.14 -22.29
CA ILE A 320 -7.38 10.96 -21.46
C ILE A 320 -7.21 9.68 -22.29
N ARG A 321 -7.82 9.62 -23.47
CA ARG A 321 -7.71 8.46 -24.38
C ARG A 321 -6.26 8.20 -24.80
N ARG A 322 -5.53 9.25 -25.19
CA ARG A 322 -4.10 9.13 -25.55
C ARG A 322 -3.30 8.58 -24.39
N PHE A 323 -3.50 9.06 -23.18
CA PHE A 323 -2.80 8.55 -22.01
C PHE A 323 -3.09 7.07 -21.76
N VAL A 324 -4.37 6.71 -21.67
CA VAL A 324 -4.85 5.33 -21.47
C VAL A 324 -4.19 4.38 -22.48
N ASN A 325 -4.05 4.81 -23.73
CA ASN A 325 -3.58 3.96 -24.82
C ASN A 325 -2.05 3.90 -24.96
N THR A 326 -1.31 4.85 -24.41
CA THR A 326 0.13 4.99 -24.71
C THR A 326 1.03 5.08 -23.48
N LYS A 327 0.48 5.35 -22.30
CA LYS A 327 1.27 5.68 -21.10
C LYS A 327 0.78 4.99 -19.82
N LEU A 328 -0.35 4.29 -19.84
CA LEU A 328 -0.86 3.55 -18.70
C LEU A 328 -0.27 2.12 -18.68
N HIS A 329 0.58 1.81 -17.71
CA HIS A 329 1.20 0.50 -17.52
C HIS A 329 0.59 -0.23 -16.31
N LEU A 330 -0.45 -1.01 -16.57
CA LEU A 330 -1.08 -1.78 -15.51
C LEU A 330 -0.24 -3.00 -15.15
N SER A 331 0.07 -3.16 -13.86
CA SER A 331 0.74 -4.38 -13.38
C SER A 331 -0.06 -5.65 -13.76
N ASP A 332 0.63 -6.75 -14.05
CA ASP A 332 0.01 -8.04 -14.38
C ASP A 332 -0.96 -8.54 -13.30
N ARG A 333 -0.69 -8.20 -12.03
CA ARG A 333 -1.57 -8.54 -10.91
C ARG A 333 -2.93 -7.84 -11.05
N LEU A 334 -2.91 -6.56 -11.40
CA LEU A 334 -4.12 -5.76 -11.58
C LEU A 334 -4.87 -6.14 -12.86
N LEU A 335 -4.14 -6.37 -13.95
CA LEU A 335 -4.72 -6.88 -15.20
C LEU A 335 -5.42 -8.22 -14.99
N ARG A 336 -4.79 -9.16 -14.26
CA ARG A 336 -5.42 -10.43 -13.89
C ARG A 336 -6.69 -10.21 -13.07
N HIS A 337 -6.64 -9.33 -12.08
CA HIS A 337 -7.80 -9.03 -11.25
C HIS A 337 -8.97 -8.44 -12.05
N ILE A 338 -8.70 -7.45 -12.91
CA ILE A 338 -9.70 -6.86 -13.82
C ILE A 338 -10.32 -7.95 -14.72
N ARG A 339 -9.51 -8.88 -15.25
CA ARG A 339 -9.98 -10.01 -16.05
C ARG A 339 -10.87 -10.96 -15.24
N THR A 340 -10.50 -11.28 -14.00
CA THR A 340 -11.30 -12.14 -13.10
C THR A 340 -12.65 -11.50 -12.75
N ILE A 341 -12.71 -10.18 -12.55
CA ILE A 341 -13.97 -9.48 -12.32
C ILE A 341 -14.89 -9.60 -13.55
N ARG A 342 -14.36 -9.65 -14.79
CA ARG A 342 -15.16 -9.83 -16.02
C ARG A 342 -15.74 -11.23 -16.20
N SER A 343 -15.06 -12.26 -15.70
CA SER A 343 -15.51 -13.65 -15.89
C SER A 343 -16.62 -14.07 -14.91
N GLN A 344 -16.89 -13.29 -13.88
CA GLN A 344 -18.01 -13.56 -12.97
C GLN A 344 -19.34 -13.19 -13.65
N PRO A 345 -20.29 -14.13 -13.82
CA PRO A 345 -21.61 -13.79 -14.34
C PRO A 345 -22.28 -12.75 -13.42
N THR A 346 -22.90 -11.73 -14.01
CA THR A 346 -23.76 -10.78 -13.28
C THR A 346 -24.84 -11.59 -12.56
N ARG A 347 -24.82 -11.56 -11.23
CA ARG A 347 -25.92 -12.07 -10.41
C ARG A 347 -27.04 -11.06 -10.35
#